data_AF-A0A930B259-F1
#
_entry.id   AF-A0A930B259-F1
#
_cell.length_a   1.000
_cell.length_b   1.000
_cell.length_c   1.000
_cell.angle_alpha   90.00
_cell.angle_beta   90.00
_cell.angle_gamma   90.00
#
_symmetry.space_group_name_H-M   'P 1'
#
loop_
_entity.id
_entity.type
_entity.pdbx_description
1 polymer ?
#
loop_
_entity_poly.entity_id
_entity_poly.type
_entity_poly.pdbx_seq_one_letter_code
_entity_poly.pdbx_strand_id
1 'polypeptide(L)'
;GSMSLGVTTMPLLLKTDAGQVLMPFTDKPFNPGAGGLLAALMMGIVVAYLERAIDKVIPSMLKTFLTPLLTLIIGAFLSVLIIQPAGAALTQGIYTVLNFVYEQLGIFGGYILAAGFLPIVSVGLHQALTPIHVLLNNPEGPTQGINYLLPILMMAGGGQVGAGLALYLKTKN
;
A
#
# COMPACT_ATOMS: atom_id res chain seq x y z
N GLY A 1 -3.85 11.78 -4.96
CA GLY A 1 -4.43 13.11 -5.21
C GLY A 1 -5.55 13.48 -4.26
N SER A 2 -5.49 13.08 -2.99
CA SER A 2 -6.45 13.46 -1.94
C SER A 2 -5.83 14.38 -0.87
N MET A 3 -4.50 14.56 -0.86
CA MET A 3 -3.81 15.40 0.14
C MET A 3 -3.99 16.91 -0.06
N SER A 4 -4.56 17.36 -1.19
CA SER A 4 -4.73 18.80 -1.47
C SER A 4 -6.09 19.36 -1.10
N LEU A 5 -7.04 18.53 -0.61
CA LEU A 5 -8.41 18.98 -0.34
C LEU A 5 -8.66 19.37 1.14
N GLY A 6 -7.66 19.20 2.02
CA GLY A 6 -7.78 19.51 3.45
C GLY A 6 -7.21 20.87 3.89
N VAL A 7 -6.67 21.67 2.97
CA VAL A 7 -5.99 22.93 3.32
C VAL A 7 -6.97 24.10 3.21
N THR A 8 -7.47 24.56 4.35
CA THR A 8 -8.42 25.67 4.49
C THR A 8 -7.90 27.03 4.00
N THR A 9 -6.63 27.12 3.59
CA THR A 9 -6.00 28.36 3.08
C THR A 9 -6.09 28.54 1.57
N MET A 10 -6.74 27.62 0.82
CA MET A 10 -6.86 27.68 -0.64
C MET A 10 -8.31 27.89 -1.11
N PRO A 11 -8.80 29.15 -1.20
CA PRO A 11 -10.22 29.47 -1.45
C PRO A 11 -10.76 29.08 -2.84
N LEU A 12 -9.90 28.77 -3.81
CA LEU A 12 -10.31 28.30 -5.14
C LEU A 12 -10.81 26.85 -5.14
N LEU A 13 -10.33 26.00 -4.22
CA LEU A 13 -10.75 24.59 -4.11
C LEU A 13 -12.07 24.41 -3.35
N LEU A 14 -12.54 25.44 -2.64
CA LEU A 14 -13.85 25.46 -1.98
C LEU A 14 -15.02 25.68 -2.94
N LYS A 15 -14.76 26.15 -4.17
CA LYS A 15 -15.77 26.42 -5.20
C LYS A 15 -16.09 25.22 -6.09
N THR A 16 -15.25 24.19 -6.09
CA THR A 16 -15.56 22.92 -6.74
C THR A 16 -16.32 22.09 -5.74
N ASP A 17 -17.53 21.63 -6.10
CA ASP A 17 -18.29 20.66 -5.33
C ASP A 17 -17.33 19.56 -4.87
N ALA A 18 -17.19 19.36 -3.56
CA ALA A 18 -16.27 18.40 -2.95
C ALA A 18 -16.69 16.93 -3.21
N GLY A 19 -17.43 16.70 -4.29
CA GLY A 19 -17.83 15.39 -4.75
C GLY A 19 -16.60 14.59 -5.12
N GLN A 20 -16.42 13.45 -4.46
CA GLN A 20 -15.44 12.46 -4.88
C GLN A 20 -15.72 12.11 -6.34
N VAL A 21 -14.70 12.18 -7.19
CA VAL A 21 -14.83 11.80 -8.61
C VAL A 21 -15.29 10.35 -8.66
N LEU A 22 -16.48 10.10 -9.19
CA LEU A 22 -16.98 8.74 -9.33
C LEU A 22 -16.39 8.10 -10.57
N MET A 23 -16.04 6.82 -10.45
CA MET A 23 -15.58 6.04 -11.58
C MET A 23 -16.75 5.78 -12.55
N PRO A 24 -16.60 6.06 -13.85
CA PRO A 24 -17.70 6.03 -14.82
C PRO A 24 -18.34 4.65 -15.04
N PHE A 25 -17.71 3.57 -14.55
CA PHE A 25 -18.18 2.19 -14.73
C PHE A 25 -18.58 1.50 -13.42
N THR A 26 -18.25 2.08 -12.26
CA THR A 26 -18.49 1.43 -10.96
C THR A 26 -19.26 2.30 -9.98
N ASP A 27 -19.52 3.57 -10.32
CA ASP A 27 -20.17 4.58 -9.47
C ASP A 27 -19.57 4.70 -8.06
N LYS A 28 -18.36 4.17 -7.89
CA LYS A 28 -17.59 4.21 -6.65
C LYS A 28 -16.67 5.42 -6.67
N PRO A 29 -16.44 6.04 -5.49
CA PRO A 29 -15.42 7.07 -5.34
C PRO A 29 -14.06 6.62 -5.87
N PHE A 30 -13.45 7.44 -6.71
CA PHE A 30 -12.09 7.26 -7.13
C PHE A 30 -11.16 7.46 -5.93
N ASN A 31 -10.46 6.39 -5.56
CA ASN A 31 -9.49 6.40 -4.48
C ASN A 31 -8.06 6.30 -5.06
N PRO A 32 -7.40 7.45 -5.33
CA PRO A 32 -6.05 7.45 -5.87
C PRO A 32 -5.06 6.88 -4.85
N GLY A 33 -4.63 5.65 -5.09
CA GLY A 33 -3.74 4.91 -4.19
C GLY A 33 -4.36 3.67 -3.56
N ALA A 34 -5.57 3.29 -3.95
CA ALA A 34 -6.17 2.01 -3.55
C ALA A 34 -5.21 0.84 -3.82
N GLY A 35 -4.88 0.08 -2.76
CA GLY A 35 -3.92 -1.03 -2.80
C GLY A 35 -2.43 -0.65 -2.71
N GLY A 36 -2.08 0.63 -2.72
CA GLY A 36 -0.71 1.14 -2.45
C GLY A 36 0.41 0.45 -3.23
N LEU A 37 1.52 0.15 -2.54
CA LEU A 37 2.68 -0.55 -3.11
C LEU A 37 2.32 -1.94 -3.68
N LEU A 38 1.40 -2.66 -3.05
CA LEU A 38 0.97 -3.98 -3.53
C LEU A 38 0.30 -3.90 -4.90
N ALA A 39 -0.58 -2.91 -5.11
CA ALA A 39 -1.16 -2.63 -6.42
C ALA A 39 -0.09 -2.23 -7.44
N ALA A 40 0.90 -1.43 -7.05
CA ALA A 40 1.99 -1.04 -7.93
C ALA A 40 2.85 -2.24 -8.39
N LEU A 41 3.16 -3.18 -7.48
CA LEU A 41 3.91 -4.40 -7.81
C LEU A 41 3.13 -5.30 -8.77
N MET A 42 1.84 -5.52 -8.51
CA MET A 42 0.96 -6.27 -9.43
C MET A 42 0.90 -5.59 -10.80
N MET A 43 0.78 -4.26 -10.82
CA MET A 43 0.74 -3.48 -12.05
C MET A 43 2.06 -3.58 -12.83
N GLY A 44 3.21 -3.55 -12.15
CA GLY A 44 4.51 -3.68 -12.80
C GLY A 44 4.64 -5.01 -13.58
N ILE A 45 4.13 -6.10 -13.02
CA ILE A 45 4.08 -7.40 -13.70
C ILE A 45 3.19 -7.31 -14.94
N VAL A 46 1.97 -6.79 -14.79
CA VAL A 46 1.01 -6.66 -15.90
C VAL A 46 1.57 -5.78 -17.02
N VAL A 47 2.18 -4.65 -16.69
CA VAL A 47 2.82 -3.73 -17.65
C VAL A 47 3.94 -4.43 -18.40
N ALA A 48 4.79 -5.19 -17.71
CA ALA A 48 5.89 -5.91 -18.37
C ALA A 48 5.39 -6.91 -19.42
N TYR A 49 4.29 -7.61 -19.15
CA TYR A 49 3.67 -8.51 -20.14
C TYR A 49 2.94 -7.73 -21.24
N LEU A 50 2.21 -6.68 -20.88
CA LEU A 50 1.46 -5.84 -21.81
C LEU A 50 2.39 -5.16 -22.82
N GLU A 51 3.48 -4.57 -22.36
CA GLU A 51 4.47 -3.91 -23.21
C GLU A 51 5.07 -4.89 -24.22
N ARG A 52 5.47 -6.08 -23.75
CA ARG A 52 5.97 -7.17 -24.63
C ARG A 52 4.94 -7.64 -25.63
N ALA A 53 3.65 -7.62 -25.28
CA ALA A 53 2.57 -8.01 -26.20
C ALA A 53 2.36 -6.94 -27.27
N ILE A 54 2.33 -5.66 -26.88
CA ILE A 54 2.20 -4.53 -27.81
C ILE A 54 3.41 -4.48 -28.76
N ASP A 55 4.63 -4.64 -28.23
CA ASP A 55 5.85 -4.56 -29.02
C ASP A 55 5.94 -5.58 -30.17
N LYS A 56 5.26 -6.74 -30.02
CA LYS A 56 5.19 -7.77 -31.08
C LYS A 56 4.36 -7.35 -32.29
N VAL A 57 3.39 -6.44 -32.09
CA VAL A 57 2.44 -6.03 -33.14
C VAL A 57 2.89 -4.73 -33.80
N ILE A 58 3.63 -3.87 -33.09
CA ILE A 58 4.04 -2.56 -33.59
C ILE A 58 5.24 -2.67 -34.57
N PRO A 59 5.17 -2.02 -35.76
CA PRO A 59 6.29 -1.97 -36.70
C PRO A 59 7.52 -1.29 -36.10
N SER A 60 8.72 -1.76 -36.46
CA SER A 60 10.00 -1.30 -35.89
C SER A 60 10.19 0.22 -35.86
N MET A 61 9.75 0.92 -36.91
CA MET A 61 9.86 2.39 -37.02
C MET A 61 9.02 3.15 -35.99
N LEU A 62 7.97 2.52 -35.45
CA LEU A 62 7.00 3.14 -34.56
C LEU A 62 7.19 2.72 -33.09
N LYS A 63 8.01 1.70 -32.81
CA LYS A 63 8.14 1.10 -31.47
C LYS A 63 8.53 2.10 -30.39
N THR A 64 9.47 3.00 -30.69
CA THR A 64 9.97 4.01 -29.74
C THR A 64 8.87 4.94 -29.22
N PHE A 65 7.79 5.14 -29.98
CA PHE A 65 6.70 6.04 -29.62
C PHE A 65 5.42 5.29 -29.27
N LEU A 66 4.97 4.35 -30.12
CA LEU A 66 3.67 3.70 -29.98
C LEU A 66 3.65 2.65 -28.87
N THR A 67 4.74 1.88 -28.70
CA THR A 67 4.80 0.85 -27.66
C THR A 67 4.61 1.43 -26.25
N PRO A 68 5.40 2.43 -25.79
CA PRO A 68 5.22 3.01 -24.47
C PRO A 68 3.90 3.77 -24.32
N LEU A 69 3.43 4.47 -25.37
CA LEU A 69 2.17 5.21 -25.33
C LEU A 69 0.97 4.29 -25.12
N LEU A 70 0.87 3.23 -25.93
CA LEU A 70 -0.25 2.28 -25.82
C LEU A 70 -0.18 1.51 -24.51
N THR A 71 1.02 1.13 -24.06
CA THR A 71 1.23 0.48 -22.77
C THR A 71 0.75 1.37 -21.63
N LEU A 72 1.05 2.67 -21.66
CA LEU A 72 0.59 3.62 -20.65
C LEU A 72 -0.93 3.79 -20.68
N ILE A 73 -1.52 4.01 -21.85
CA ILE A 73 -2.97 4.25 -21.98
C ILE A 73 -3.74 3.02 -21.50
N ILE A 74 -3.45 1.85 -22.07
CA ILE A 74 -4.12 0.60 -21.70
C ILE A 74 -3.83 0.25 -20.25
N GLY A 75 -2.57 0.46 -19.82
CA GLY A 75 -2.16 0.26 -18.45
C GLY A 75 -2.93 1.12 -17.46
N ALA A 76 -3.16 2.39 -17.75
CA ALA A 76 -3.93 3.29 -16.87
C ALA A 76 -5.36 2.76 -16.64
N PHE A 77 -6.04 2.31 -17.70
CA PHE A 77 -7.36 1.69 -17.58
C PHE A 77 -7.32 0.39 -16.77
N LEU A 78 -6.36 -0.50 -17.04
CA LEU A 78 -6.19 -1.74 -16.28
C LEU A 78 -5.89 -1.47 -14.79
N SER A 79 -5.08 -0.46 -14.52
CA SER A 79 -4.71 -0.06 -13.16
C SER A 79 -5.93 0.34 -12.36
N VAL A 80 -6.74 1.27 -12.88
CA VAL A 80 -7.91 1.80 -12.16
C VAL A 80 -9.02 0.75 -12.06
N LEU A 81 -9.29 0.03 -13.14
CA LEU A 81 -10.47 -0.86 -13.21
C LEU A 81 -10.25 -2.24 -12.59
N ILE A 82 -9.01 -2.74 -12.58
CA ILE A 82 -8.70 -4.11 -12.17
C ILE A 82 -7.70 -4.13 -11.02
N ILE A 83 -6.53 -3.50 -11.20
CA ILE A 83 -5.42 -3.66 -10.25
C ILE A 83 -5.67 -2.95 -8.92
N GLN A 84 -6.25 -1.75 -8.94
CA GLN A 84 -6.58 -1.01 -7.73
C GLN A 84 -7.67 -1.74 -6.90
N PRO A 85 -8.79 -2.19 -7.47
CA PRO A 85 -9.75 -3.04 -6.75
C PRO A 85 -9.14 -4.32 -6.20
N ALA A 86 -8.33 -5.03 -7.00
CA ALA A 86 -7.64 -6.24 -6.56
C ALA A 86 -6.68 -5.95 -5.40
N GLY A 87 -5.92 -4.86 -5.49
CA GLY A 87 -4.99 -4.42 -4.46
C GLY A 87 -5.69 -4.00 -3.17
N ALA A 88 -6.84 -3.33 -3.27
CA ALA A 88 -7.69 -3.02 -2.13
C ALA A 88 -8.23 -4.29 -1.46
N ALA A 89 -8.71 -5.26 -2.24
CA ALA A 89 -9.18 -6.54 -1.71
C ALA A 89 -8.05 -7.32 -1.01
N LEU A 90 -6.85 -7.35 -1.60
CA LEU A 90 -5.67 -7.95 -0.98
C LEU A 90 -5.27 -7.26 0.32
N THR A 91 -5.28 -5.92 0.33
CA THR A 91 -5.01 -5.11 1.54
C THR A 91 -6.02 -5.43 2.63
N GLN A 92 -7.30 -5.55 2.29
CA GLN A 92 -8.36 -5.92 3.24
C GLN A 92 -8.16 -7.34 3.79
N GLY A 93 -7.74 -8.30 2.95
CA GLY A 93 -7.42 -9.66 3.39
C GLY A 93 -6.26 -9.68 4.38
N ILE A 94 -5.18 -8.97 4.09
CA ILE A 94 -4.03 -8.84 5.00
C ILE A 94 -4.46 -8.18 6.32
N TYR A 95 -5.24 -7.09 6.26
CA TYR A 95 -5.78 -6.43 7.44
C TYR A 95 -6.59 -7.40 8.30
N THR A 96 -7.46 -8.21 7.70
CA THR A 96 -8.29 -9.18 8.43
C THR A 96 -7.43 -10.15 9.25
N VAL A 97 -6.35 -10.67 8.68
CA VAL A 97 -5.41 -11.56 9.38
C VAL A 97 -4.69 -10.82 10.51
N LEU A 98 -4.18 -9.62 10.24
CA LEU A 98 -3.47 -8.81 11.25
C LEU A 98 -4.38 -8.41 12.41
N ASN A 99 -5.63 -8.04 12.12
CA ASN A 99 -6.63 -7.69 13.11
C ASN A 99 -7.05 -8.91 13.94
N PHE A 100 -7.20 -10.07 13.32
CA PHE A 100 -7.45 -11.32 14.04
C PHE A 100 -6.32 -11.63 15.02
N VAL A 101 -5.05 -11.54 14.59
CA VAL A 101 -3.90 -11.75 15.47
C VAL A 101 -3.91 -10.74 16.63
N TYR A 102 -4.25 -9.49 16.35
CA TYR A 102 -4.30 -8.44 17.37
C TYR A 102 -5.43 -8.66 18.41
N GLU A 103 -6.66 -8.86 17.96
CA GLU A 103 -7.84 -8.91 18.85
C GLU A 103 -7.96 -10.26 19.58
N GLN A 104 -7.67 -11.37 18.91
CA GLN A 104 -7.97 -12.70 19.46
C GLN A 104 -6.83 -13.29 20.29
N LEU A 105 -5.58 -12.90 20.02
CA LEU A 105 -4.41 -13.44 20.72
C LEU A 105 -3.87 -12.49 21.81
N GLY A 106 -4.42 -11.28 21.93
CA GLY A 106 -4.05 -10.31 22.97
C GLY A 106 -2.54 -10.07 23.05
N ILE A 107 -1.94 -10.29 24.23
CA ILE A 107 -0.49 -10.10 24.45
C ILE A 107 0.37 -10.99 23.54
N PHE A 108 -0.07 -12.22 23.27
CA PHE A 108 0.64 -13.12 22.36
C PHE A 108 0.56 -12.62 20.91
N GLY A 109 -0.56 -12.00 20.54
CA GLY A 109 -0.73 -11.34 19.25
C GLY A 109 0.26 -10.20 19.05
N GLY A 110 0.37 -9.31 20.05
CA GLY A 110 1.37 -8.24 20.06
C GLY A 110 2.80 -8.77 19.94
N TYR A 111 3.15 -9.84 20.65
CA TYR A 111 4.45 -10.49 20.55
C TYR A 111 4.72 -11.05 19.15
N ILE A 112 3.77 -11.78 18.56
CA ILE A 112 3.90 -12.36 17.21
C ILE A 112 4.12 -11.26 16.16
N LEU A 113 3.31 -10.19 16.22
CA LEU A 113 3.41 -9.07 15.29
C LEU A 113 4.77 -8.35 15.43
N ALA A 114 5.21 -8.06 16.66
CA ALA A 114 6.49 -7.40 16.90
C ALA A 114 7.69 -8.27 16.50
N ALA A 115 7.72 -9.53 16.92
CA ALA A 115 8.81 -10.46 16.63
C ALA A 115 8.90 -10.80 15.14
N GLY A 116 7.75 -10.91 14.46
CA GLY A 116 7.68 -11.18 13.02
C GLY A 116 8.13 -10.01 12.13
N PHE A 117 8.22 -8.79 12.67
CA PHE A 117 8.54 -7.61 11.85
C PHE A 117 9.96 -7.61 11.30
N LEU A 118 10.99 -7.90 12.11
CA LEU A 118 12.39 -7.83 11.64
C LEU A 118 12.72 -8.82 10.50
N PRO A 119 12.25 -10.08 10.52
CA PRO A 119 12.39 -10.97 9.36
C PRO A 119 11.71 -10.44 8.09
N ILE A 120 10.55 -9.79 8.22
CA ILE A 120 9.83 -9.17 7.09
C ILE A 120 10.59 -7.93 6.58
N VAL A 121 11.21 -7.17 7.49
CA VAL A 121 12.03 -6.01 7.16
C VAL A 121 13.29 -6.43 6.41
N SER A 122 13.96 -7.51 6.80
CA SER A 122 15.22 -7.95 6.18
C SER A 122 15.06 -8.36 4.71
N VAL A 123 13.87 -8.82 4.31
CA VAL A 123 13.52 -9.13 2.91
C VAL A 123 12.78 -7.98 2.20
N GLY A 124 12.62 -6.82 2.84
CA GLY A 124 11.98 -5.63 2.27
C GLY A 124 10.45 -5.66 2.22
N LEU A 125 9.82 -6.78 2.60
CA LEU A 125 8.37 -6.97 2.49
C LEU A 125 7.56 -6.08 3.43
N HIS A 126 8.19 -5.44 4.43
CA HIS A 126 7.55 -4.49 5.34
C HIS A 126 6.89 -3.30 4.60
N GLN A 127 7.41 -2.92 3.43
CA GLN A 127 6.83 -1.87 2.60
C GLN A 127 5.42 -2.22 2.08
N ALA A 128 5.07 -3.50 2.03
CA ALA A 128 3.72 -3.96 1.71
C ALA A 128 2.69 -3.59 2.80
N LEU A 129 3.12 -3.20 4.01
CA LEU A 129 2.23 -2.78 5.10
C LEU A 129 1.83 -1.30 5.00
N THR A 130 2.46 -0.50 4.14
CA THR A 130 2.10 0.91 3.92
C THR A 130 0.60 1.13 3.67
N PRO A 131 -0.06 0.43 2.73
CA PRO A 131 -1.51 0.57 2.53
C PRO A 131 -2.34 0.16 3.76
N ILE A 132 -1.84 -0.75 4.60
CA ILE A 132 -2.48 -1.13 5.87
C ILE A 132 -2.39 0.02 6.87
N HIS A 133 -1.24 0.68 7.00
CA HIS A 133 -1.12 1.86 7.87
C HIS A 133 -2.01 3.01 7.40
N VAL A 134 -2.15 3.22 6.10
CA VAL A 134 -3.09 4.22 5.54
C VAL A 134 -4.53 3.85 5.89
N LEU A 135 -4.91 2.57 5.75
CA LEU A 135 -6.23 2.08 6.11
C LEU A 135 -6.54 2.31 7.60
N LEU A 136 -5.59 1.99 8.48
CA LEU A 136 -5.74 2.14 9.94
C LEU A 136 -5.73 3.59 10.41
N ASN A 137 -4.98 4.46 9.74
CA ASN A 137 -4.93 5.90 10.05
C ASN A 137 -6.15 6.67 9.53
N ASN A 138 -6.98 6.08 8.66
CA ASN A 138 -8.16 6.73 8.13
C ASN A 138 -9.23 6.86 9.23
N PRO A 139 -9.70 8.08 9.57
CA PRO A 139 -10.79 8.28 10.54
C PRO A 139 -12.10 7.58 10.14
N GLU A 140 -12.35 7.42 8.84
CA GLU A 140 -13.51 6.69 8.31
C GLU A 140 -13.21 5.19 8.14
N GLY A 141 -11.99 4.76 8.50
CA GLY A 141 -11.51 3.40 8.38
C GLY A 141 -12.04 2.46 9.47
N PRO A 142 -11.68 1.17 9.38
CA PRO A 142 -12.21 0.13 10.27
C PRO A 142 -11.87 0.34 11.74
N THR A 143 -10.79 1.06 12.03
CA THR A 143 -10.33 1.36 13.40
C THR A 143 -10.52 2.83 13.79
N GLN A 144 -11.30 3.59 13.02
CA GLN A 144 -11.62 4.99 13.30
C GLN A 144 -10.37 5.87 13.50
N GLY A 145 -9.33 5.63 12.68
CA GLY A 145 -8.05 6.34 12.75
C GLY A 145 -7.04 5.78 13.75
N ILE A 146 -7.36 4.69 14.47
CA ILE A 146 -6.42 4.07 15.42
C ILE A 146 -5.53 3.07 14.70
N ASN A 147 -4.25 3.41 14.60
CA ASN A 147 -3.22 2.53 14.05
C ASN A 147 -2.46 1.83 15.17
N TYR A 148 -3.04 0.73 15.66
CA TYR A 148 -2.43 -0.15 16.66
C TYR A 148 -1.18 -0.87 16.12
N LEU A 149 -1.12 -1.09 14.81
CA LEU A 149 -0.09 -1.92 14.19
C LEU A 149 1.30 -1.23 14.25
N LEU A 150 1.36 0.07 13.96
CA LEU A 150 2.60 0.83 13.97
C LEU A 150 3.36 0.75 15.32
N PRO A 151 2.77 1.10 16.48
CA PRO A 151 3.47 1.04 17.76
C PRO A 151 3.91 -0.40 18.12
N ILE A 152 3.11 -1.41 17.80
CA ILE A 152 3.46 -2.82 18.04
C ILE A 152 4.70 -3.21 17.22
N LEU A 153 4.72 -2.90 15.92
CA LEU A 153 5.86 -3.23 15.05
C LEU A 153 7.13 -2.47 15.47
N MET A 154 7.00 -1.23 15.97
CA MET A 154 8.13 -0.45 16.48
C MET A 154 8.80 -1.08 17.71
N MET A 155 8.10 -1.92 18.47
CA MET A 155 8.70 -2.66 19.60
C MET A 155 9.81 -3.62 19.17
N ALA A 156 9.83 -4.04 17.89
CA ALA A 156 10.93 -4.85 17.36
C ALA A 156 12.29 -4.13 17.46
N GLY A 157 12.32 -2.81 17.25
CA GLY A 157 13.50 -1.98 17.47
C GLY A 157 13.91 -1.92 18.94
N GLY A 158 12.94 -1.83 19.86
CA GLY A 158 13.20 -1.97 21.30
C GLY A 158 13.84 -3.32 21.65
N GLY A 159 13.38 -4.39 21.01
CA GLY A 159 14.00 -5.72 21.12
C GLY A 159 15.46 -5.75 20.66
N GLN A 160 15.80 -5.06 19.58
CA GLN A 160 17.19 -4.94 19.11
C GLN A 160 18.08 -4.18 20.11
N VAL A 161 17.56 -3.11 20.72
CA VAL A 161 18.28 -2.37 21.78
C VAL A 161 18.57 -3.28 22.98
N GLY A 162 17.55 -4.02 23.45
CA GLY A 162 17.71 -4.97 24.56
C GLY A 162 18.72 -6.08 24.24
N ALA A 163 18.67 -6.64 23.03
CA ALA A 163 19.64 -7.64 22.57
C ALA A 163 21.07 -7.07 22.52
N GLY A 164 21.24 -5.83 22.04
CA GLY A 164 22.52 -5.13 22.05
C GLY A 164 23.10 -4.94 23.45
N LEU A 165 22.27 -4.50 24.41
CA LEU A 165 22.68 -4.36 25.80
C LEU A 165 23.07 -5.72 26.42
N ALA A 166 22.29 -6.77 26.17
CA ALA A 166 22.60 -8.11 26.66
C ALA A 166 23.95 -8.63 26.10
N LEU A 167 24.23 -8.37 24.83
CA LEU A 167 25.52 -8.69 24.22
C LEU A 167 26.66 -7.87 24.83
N TYR A 168 26.46 -6.56 25.04
CA TYR A 168 27.44 -5.69 25.67
C TYR A 168 27.82 -6.14 27.09
N LEU A 169 26.85 -6.58 27.89
CA LEU A 169 27.12 -7.07 29.25
C LEU A 169 27.73 -8.48 29.27
N LYS A 170 27.50 -9.30 28.24
CA LYS A 170 27.94 -10.71 28.19
C LYS A 170 29.22 -10.93 27.39
N THR A 171 29.58 -10.01 26.50
CA THR A 171 30.80 -10.14 25.69
C THR A 171 32.04 -10.14 26.58
N LYS A 172 33.00 -11.00 26.24
CA LYS A 172 34.33 -11.07 26.89
C LYS A 172 35.45 -10.62 25.95
N ASN A 173 35.05 -10.05 24.81
CA ASN A 173 35.95 -9.44 23.82
C ASN A 173 36.33 -8.03 24.26
#